data_AF-A0A023B8A9-F1
#
_entry.id   AF-A0A023B8A9-F1
#
_cell.length_a   1.000
_cell.length_b   1.000
_cell.length_c   1.000
_cell.angle_alpha   90.00
_cell.angle_beta   90.00
_cell.angle_gamma   90.00
#
_symmetry.space_group_name_H-M   'P 1'
#
loop_
_entity.id
_entity.type
_entity.pdbx_description
1 polymer ?
#
loop_
_entity_poly.entity_id
_entity_poly.type
_entity_poly.pdbx_seq_one_letter_code
_entity_poly.pdbx_strand_id
1 'polypeptide(L)'
;MDYTGCIVYYHGELMCVRDSQTKQSWCPDCVELEERVCQAASKRPAKLVQVSVGDRPTWKDPECSYRKAPFNLTEIPTLVQYDTEGHEVKRLVCDDIKNESKLQQFFE
;
A
#
# COMPACT_ATOMS: atom_id res chain seq x y z
N MET A 1 -24.21 -8.22 11.65
CA MET A 1 -23.06 -7.32 11.96
C MET A 1 -21.93 -7.80 11.08
N ASP A 2 -22.10 -7.52 9.80
CA ASP A 2 -21.25 -7.98 8.73
C ASP A 2 -20.10 -7.00 8.68
N TYR A 3 -19.02 -7.34 9.38
CA TYR A 3 -17.79 -6.57 9.33
C TYR A 3 -17.20 -6.78 7.94
N THR A 4 -17.52 -5.89 7.01
CA THR A 4 -16.81 -5.75 5.73
C THR A 4 -15.40 -5.27 6.06
N GLY A 5 -14.56 -6.20 6.50
CA GLY A 5 -13.17 -5.97 6.88
C GLY A 5 -12.37 -5.64 5.64
N CYS A 6 -12.22 -4.35 5.37
CA CYS A 6 -11.39 -3.83 4.29
C CYS A 6 -9.91 -4.06 4.65
N ILE A 7 -9.22 -5.00 3.99
CA ILE A 7 -7.76 -5.11 4.04
C ILE A 7 -7.21 -4.21 2.95
N VAL A 8 -6.69 -3.06 3.36
CA VAL A 8 -6.00 -2.13 2.46
C VAL A 8 -4.51 -2.38 2.59
N TYR A 9 -3.91 -2.83 1.50
CA TYR A 9 -2.46 -2.90 1.38
C TYR A 9 -1.95 -1.48 1.31
N TYR A 10 -1.22 -1.07 2.33
CA TYR A 10 -0.46 0.16 2.31
C TYR A 10 0.98 -0.22 2.52
N HIS A 11 1.91 0.07 1.62
CA HIS A 11 3.34 -0.20 1.82
C HIS A 11 3.93 0.80 2.87
N GLY A 12 3.47 0.76 4.14
CA GLY A 12 3.95 1.44 5.40
C GLY A 12 3.25 0.82 6.66
N GLU A 13 3.82 0.03 7.57
CA GLU A 13 5.00 0.35 8.33
C GLU A 13 4.70 1.60 9.14
N LEU A 14 3.58 1.65 9.85
CA LEU A 14 3.57 2.37 11.13
C LEU A 14 4.47 1.57 12.11
N MET A 15 5.78 1.72 11.86
CA MET A 15 6.96 0.90 12.23
C MET A 15 7.84 0.58 10.99
N CYS A 16 7.98 1.54 10.07
CA CYS A 16 9.17 1.82 9.28
C CYS A 16 10.16 0.63 9.16
N VAL A 17 10.27 0.04 7.96
CA VAL A 17 11.55 -0.60 7.59
C VAL A 17 12.54 0.54 7.44
N ARG A 18 13.13 0.82 8.58
CA ARG A 18 14.14 1.81 8.80
C ARG A 18 15.36 1.35 8.03
N ASP A 19 15.86 2.12 7.06
CA ASP A 19 17.31 2.09 6.83
C ASP A 19 17.94 2.15 8.23
N SER A 20 18.85 1.22 8.53
CA SER A 20 19.38 1.06 9.88
C SER A 20 20.03 2.34 10.42
N GLN A 21 20.34 3.31 9.54
CA GLN A 21 20.85 4.63 9.86
C GLN A 21 19.77 5.73 9.81
N THR A 22 18.94 5.81 8.76
CA THR A 22 18.02 6.96 8.54
C THR A 22 16.58 6.73 8.96
N LYS A 23 16.19 5.48 9.16
CA LYS A 23 14.84 5.13 9.61
C LYS A 23 13.69 5.40 8.62
N GLN A 24 14.00 5.54 7.33
CA GLN A 24 13.03 5.89 6.29
C GLN A 24 12.99 4.87 5.15
N SER A 25 11.83 4.76 4.48
CA SER A 25 11.71 4.02 3.21
C SER A 25 12.65 4.62 2.16
N TRP A 26 13.31 3.76 1.39
CA TRP A 26 14.21 4.19 0.31
C TRP A 26 13.46 4.84 -0.87
N CYS A 27 12.14 4.65 -0.93
CA CYS A 27 11.28 5.21 -1.96
C CYS A 27 10.64 6.52 -1.47
N PRO A 28 10.92 7.67 -2.12
CA PRO A 28 10.41 8.96 -1.68
C PRO A 28 8.88 9.06 -1.81
N ASP A 29 8.29 8.48 -2.86
CA ASP A 29 6.84 8.46 -3.04
C ASP A 29 6.15 7.65 -1.92
N CYS A 30 6.74 6.55 -1.47
CA CYS A 30 6.21 5.79 -0.32
C CYS A 30 6.20 6.64 0.95
N VAL A 31 7.24 7.43 1.20
CA VAL A 31 7.30 8.31 2.38
C VAL A 31 6.25 9.42 2.30
N GLU A 32 6.10 10.08 1.14
CA GLU A 32 5.12 11.16 0.97
C GLU A 32 3.67 10.66 1.09
N LEU A 33 3.38 9.52 0.46
CA LEU A 33 2.01 9.02 0.35
C LEU A 33 1.52 8.35 1.63
N GLU A 34 2.42 7.97 2.53
CA GLU A 34 2.09 7.36 3.83
C GLU A 34 1.08 8.14 4.63
N GLU A 35 1.42 9.39 4.88
CA GLU A 35 0.60 10.24 5.73
C GLU A 35 -0.78 10.44 5.10
N ARG A 36 -0.85 10.58 3.77
CA ARG A 36 -2.11 10.75 3.04
C ARG A 36 -3.02 9.54 3.17
N VAL A 37 -2.47 8.33 3.00
CA VAL A 37 -3.24 7.09 3.12
C VAL A 37 -3.74 6.89 4.54
N CYS A 38 -2.88 7.10 5.54
CA CYS A 38 -3.27 7.00 6.94
C CYS A 38 -4.38 7.99 7.31
N GLN A 39 -4.28 9.25 6.86
CA GLN A 39 -5.30 10.27 7.10
C GLN A 39 -6.63 9.97 6.40
N ALA A 40 -6.59 9.40 5.19
CA ALA A 40 -7.81 8.99 4.49
C ALA A 40 -8.48 7.80 5.18
N ALA A 41 -7.69 6.80 5.57
CA ALA A 41 -8.17 5.61 6.26
C ALA A 41 -8.73 5.92 7.66
N SER A 42 -8.14 6.87 8.40
CA SER A 42 -8.59 7.19 9.77
C SER A 42 -10.02 7.73 9.84
N LYS A 43 -10.57 8.19 8.71
CA LYS A 43 -11.96 8.68 8.61
C LYS A 43 -12.98 7.54 8.48
N ARG A 44 -12.53 6.29 8.35
CA ARG A 44 -13.38 5.12 8.07
C ARG A 44 -12.94 3.89 8.90
N PRO A 45 -13.82 2.91 9.15
CA PRO A 45 -13.42 1.65 9.77
C PRO A 45 -12.67 0.76 8.76
N ALA A 46 -11.37 1.03 8.57
CA ALA A 46 -10.51 0.26 7.67
C ALA A 46 -9.37 -0.43 8.45
N LYS A 47 -8.93 -1.61 7.98
CA LYS A 47 -7.70 -2.25 8.45
C LYS A 47 -6.62 -2.07 7.39
N LEU A 48 -5.65 -1.21 7.68
CA LEU A 48 -4.46 -1.06 6.85
C LEU A 48 -3.43 -2.13 7.22
N VAL A 49 -2.86 -2.80 6.22
CA VAL A 49 -1.77 -3.75 6.37
C VAL A 49 -0.61 -3.29 5.50
N GLN A 50 0.59 -3.23 6.09
CA GLN A 50 1.81 -3.12 5.29
C GLN A 50 2.47 -4.41 4.96
N VAL A 51 2.91 -4.44 3.71
CA VAL A 51 3.86 -5.40 3.20
C VAL A 51 5.06 -4.63 2.66
N SER A 52 6.28 -4.97 3.10
CA SER A 52 7.51 -4.46 2.50
C SER A 52 7.92 -5.33 1.30
N VAL A 53 8.51 -4.72 0.26
CA VAL A 53 9.01 -5.45 -0.93
C VAL A 53 10.50 -5.79 -0.81
N GLY A 54 11.10 -5.46 0.33
CA GLY A 54 12.54 -5.52 0.53
C GLY A 54 13.26 -4.23 0.12
N ASP A 55 14.55 -4.36 -0.18
CA ASP A 55 15.38 -3.26 -0.62
C ASP A 55 15.14 -2.89 -2.10
N ARG A 56 15.72 -1.76 -2.53
CA ARG A 56 15.56 -1.26 -3.90
C ARG A 56 16.08 -2.26 -4.96
N PRO A 57 17.25 -2.91 -4.80
CA PRO A 57 17.68 -3.96 -5.71
C PRO A 57 16.69 -5.12 -5.83
N THR A 58 16.19 -5.63 -4.70
CA THR A 58 15.20 -6.73 -4.67
C THR A 58 13.91 -6.37 -5.38
N TRP A 59 13.42 -5.14 -5.21
CA TRP A 59 12.22 -4.66 -5.92
C TRP A 59 12.44 -4.46 -7.43
N LYS A 60 13.64 -3.99 -7.82
CA LYS A 60 13.97 -3.76 -9.23
C LYS A 60 14.22 -5.05 -10.00
N ASP A 61 14.51 -6.15 -9.31
CA ASP A 61 14.62 -7.46 -9.93
C ASP A 61 13.29 -7.84 -10.61
N PRO A 62 13.28 -8.15 -11.93
CA PRO A 62 12.11 -8.69 -12.60
C PRO A 62 11.59 -10.00 -11.96
N GLU A 63 12.47 -10.76 -11.31
CA GLU A 63 12.14 -12.01 -10.65
C GLU A 63 11.53 -11.82 -9.26
N CYS A 64 11.40 -10.58 -8.79
CA CYS A 64 10.72 -10.22 -7.54
C CYS A 64 9.32 -10.85 -7.49
N SER A 65 9.04 -11.61 -6.41
CA SER A 65 7.77 -12.33 -6.24
C SER A 65 6.56 -11.41 -6.28
N TYR A 66 6.69 -10.16 -5.82
CA TYR A 66 5.62 -9.16 -5.85
C TYR A 66 5.24 -8.71 -7.27
N ARG A 67 6.15 -8.80 -8.24
CA ARG A 67 5.87 -8.49 -9.65
C ARG A 67 5.15 -9.63 -10.38
N LYS A 68 5.06 -10.80 -9.76
CA LYS A 68 4.43 -12.01 -10.30
C LYS A 68 3.08 -12.27 -9.63
N ALA A 69 2.35 -13.25 -10.16
CA ALA A 69 1.11 -13.72 -9.53
C ALA A 69 1.37 -14.20 -8.09
N PRO A 70 0.44 -13.95 -7.14
CA PRO A 70 -0.90 -13.38 -7.37
C PRO A 70 -0.95 -11.84 -7.39
N PHE A 71 0.11 -11.14 -6.97
CA PHE A 71 0.05 -9.70 -6.71
C PHE A 71 0.22 -8.84 -7.96
N ASN A 72 1.08 -9.25 -8.89
CA ASN A 72 1.32 -8.57 -10.16
C ASN A 72 1.54 -7.05 -9.99
N LEU A 73 2.39 -6.66 -9.02
CA LEU A 73 2.69 -5.24 -8.77
C LEU A 73 3.60 -4.70 -9.87
N THR A 74 3.20 -3.58 -10.46
CA THR A 74 3.97 -2.87 -11.49
C THR A 74 4.87 -1.80 -10.88
N GLU A 75 4.39 -1.15 -9.82
CA GLU A 75 5.03 0.00 -9.16
C GLU A 75 4.77 0.04 -7.65
N ILE A 76 5.50 0.91 -6.96
CA ILE A 76 5.29 1.23 -5.55
C ILE A 76 5.23 2.76 -5.37
N PRO A 77 4.47 3.27 -4.38
CA PRO A 77 3.50 2.53 -3.58
C PRO A 77 2.27 2.12 -4.42
N THR A 78 1.65 1.00 -4.06
CA THR A 78 0.38 0.54 -4.62
C THR A 78 -0.57 0.22 -3.48
N LEU A 79 -1.80 0.74 -3.54
CA LEU A 79 -2.90 0.37 -2.67
C LEU A 79 -3.72 -0.72 -3.32
N VAL A 80 -4.04 -1.75 -2.56
CA VAL A 80 -4.94 -2.83 -3.00
C VAL A 80 -5.95 -3.10 -1.91
N GLN A 81 -7.22 -3.19 -2.27
CA GLN A 81 -8.30 -3.58 -1.38
C GLN A 81 -8.70 -5.02 -1.69
N TYR A 82 -8.83 -5.82 -0.65
CA TYR A 82 -9.35 -7.18 -0.77
C TYR A 82 -10.65 -7.35 0.02
N ASP A 83 -11.52 -8.20 -0.50
CA ASP A 83 -12.71 -8.66 0.22
C ASP A 83 -12.37 -9.74 1.27
N THR A 84 -13.37 -10.22 1.99
CA THR A 84 -13.22 -11.26 3.02
C THR A 84 -12.87 -12.65 2.46
N GLU A 85 -13.05 -12.86 1.16
CA GLU A 85 -12.71 -14.11 0.47
C GLU A 85 -11.29 -14.05 -0.14
N GLY A 86 -10.63 -12.89 -0.06
CA GLY A 86 -9.28 -12.68 -0.56
C GLY A 86 -9.22 -12.30 -2.05
N HIS A 87 -10.33 -11.84 -2.64
CA HIS A 87 -10.33 -11.30 -3.99
C HIS A 87 -9.97 -9.81 -3.98
N GLU A 88 -9.14 -9.40 -4.93
CA GLU A 88 -8.84 -7.99 -5.17
C GLU A 88 -10.09 -7.28 -5.72
N VAL A 89 -10.53 -6.22 -5.05
CA VAL A 89 -11.73 -5.44 -5.43
C VAL A 89 -11.40 -4.05 -5.96
N LYS A 90 -10.35 -3.41 -5.46
CA LYS A 90 -9.88 -2.09 -5.91
C LYS A 90 -8.36 -2.03 -5.87
N ARG A 91 -7.76 -1.27 -6.78
CA ARG A 91 -6.33 -0.96 -6.82
C ARG A 91 -6.12 0.51 -7.17
N LEU A 92 -5.19 1.16 -6.48
CA LEU A 92 -4.63 2.45 -6.87
C LEU A 92 -3.11 2.37 -6.90
N VAL A 93 -2.52 2.94 -7.93
CA VAL A 93 -1.06 3.06 -8.07
C VAL A 93 -0.58 4.47 -7.70
N CYS A 94 0.73 4.68 -7.63
CA CYS A 94 1.38 5.88 -7.08
C CYS A 94 0.66 7.20 -7.45
N ASP A 95 0.48 7.47 -8.75
CA ASP A 95 -0.14 8.72 -9.21
C ASP A 95 -1.63 8.82 -8.87
N ASP A 96 -2.33 7.70 -8.77
CA ASP A 96 -3.73 7.68 -8.35
C ASP A 96 -3.89 7.93 -6.85
N ILE A 97 -2.92 7.52 -6.03
CA ILE A 97 -2.89 7.80 -4.59
C ILE A 97 -2.68 9.30 -4.34
N LYS A 98 -1.90 9.98 -5.20
CA LYS A 98 -1.70 11.45 -5.16
C LYS A 98 -3.00 12.22 -5.42
N ASN A 99 -3.95 11.63 -6.13
CA ASN A 99 -5.25 12.22 -6.38
C ASN A 99 -6.19 12.01 -5.18
N GLU A 100 -6.43 13.07 -4.41
CA GLU A 100 -7.25 13.01 -3.20
C GLU A 100 -8.66 12.47 -3.46
N SER A 101 -9.29 12.83 -4.59
CA SER A 101 -10.63 12.33 -4.92
C SER A 101 -10.64 10.82 -5.14
N LYS A 102 -9.64 10.28 -5.85
CA LYS A 102 -9.52 8.82 -6.06
C LYS A 102 -9.21 8.11 -4.75
N LEU A 103 -8.33 8.69 -3.93
CA LEU A 103 -7.99 8.15 -2.62
C LEU A 103 -9.21 8.10 -1.70
N GLN A 104 -10.04 9.14 -1.65
CA GLN A 104 -11.27 9.12 -0.85
C GLN A 104 -12.25 8.05 -1.37
N GLN A 105 -12.48 7.99 -2.68
CA GLN A 105 -13.35 6.98 -3.32
C GLN A 105 -12.87 5.54 -3.10
N PHE A 106 -11.56 5.34 -2.90
CA PHE A 106 -11.02 4.02 -2.57
C PHE A 106 -11.52 3.54 -1.21
N PHE A 107 -11.62 4.42 -0.22
CA PHE A 107 -12.08 4.13 1.14
C PHE A 107 -13.60 4.25 1.34
N GLU A 108 -14.36 4.61 0.30
CA GLU A 108 -15.83 4.54 0.27
C GLU A 108 -16.33 3.13 -0.04
#